data_AF-A0A7Z9J087-F1
#
_entry.id   AF-A0A7Z9J087-F1
#
_cell.length_a   1.000
_cell.length_b   1.000
_cell.length_c   1.000
_cell.angle_alpha   90.00
_cell.angle_beta   90.00
_cell.angle_gamma   90.00
#
_symmetry.space_group_name_H-M   'P 1'
#
loop_
_entity.id
_entity.type
_entity.pdbx_description
1 polymer ?
#
loop_
_entity_poly.entity_id
_entity_poly.type
_entity_poly.pdbx_seq_one_letter_code
_entity_poly.pdbx_strand_id
1 'polypeptide(L)'
;MTRKYRPSLIVVCFSIVCICCEKESTTADEENVIPQPQEFIALTDFRQAETCRPCHPVHYEEWKSSMHAYAMKDPVFHSGWEEEQAHRPETGEQFCIQCHNPYSYVSGSEVDTANALISEGIGCDLCHSMVAVHDQVVTADNVAASAEYFLNVESGMKFGQITDPVDNGFHGSMGLSMFNSSSMCLPCHNLNIRELDAEITFTEWAGSGFAAMSIECQTCHMADYQGYAADPAANPGVPVRTVHHHSMVGVDLDLSKSLTDNPQGEAVVAMLQSAADLDVTGTPTVDNDTLHLSLTIQNLTGHSFPSGVSFARELWLELQVFDGSQVYFSSGLLDSHSSDLSSDVEIFNSVLYDANGNSVVSVTDVINMSNNSLQTNEARVKTFSAPVAMAEDSVSVTARLLFRPFAPSKLRGDHQDLLLNLPVITVDSLSITVPIP
;
A
#
# COMPACT_ATOMS: atom_id res chain seq x y z
N MET A 1 56.58 59.77 -40.09
CA MET A 1 56.09 60.40 -38.85
C MET A 1 54.58 60.27 -38.83
N THR A 2 54.04 59.35 -38.03
CA THR A 2 52.59 59.27 -37.76
C THR A 2 52.43 58.60 -36.41
N ARG A 3 51.91 59.37 -35.44
CA ARG A 3 51.67 58.98 -34.04
C ARG A 3 50.16 58.81 -33.85
N LYS A 4 49.83 57.77 -33.08
CA LYS A 4 48.52 57.28 -32.61
C LYS A 4 47.47 58.36 -32.27
N TYR A 5 46.20 58.04 -32.53
CA TYR A 5 45.06 58.48 -31.72
C TYR A 5 44.03 57.33 -31.60
N ARG A 6 43.66 57.00 -30.36
CA ARG A 6 42.54 56.13 -29.97
C ARG A 6 41.36 57.02 -29.57
N PRO A 7 40.12 56.78 -30.03
CA PRO A 7 38.95 57.39 -29.41
C PRO A 7 38.30 56.44 -28.39
N SER A 8 37.99 56.99 -27.22
CA SER A 8 37.18 56.36 -26.16
C SER A 8 35.70 56.42 -26.53
N LEU A 9 34.98 55.32 -26.36
CA LEU A 9 33.52 55.23 -26.55
C LEU A 9 32.83 55.53 -25.21
N ILE A 10 32.07 56.63 -25.15
CA ILE A 10 31.22 57.01 -24.02
C ILE A 10 29.87 56.31 -24.22
N VAL A 11 29.49 55.46 -23.26
CA VAL A 11 28.16 54.83 -23.22
C VAL A 11 27.21 55.77 -22.48
N VAL A 12 26.17 56.24 -23.18
CA VAL A 12 25.08 57.06 -22.63
C VAL A 12 23.92 56.11 -22.28
N CYS A 13 23.62 55.94 -20.99
CA CYS A 13 22.42 55.25 -20.53
C CYS A 13 21.19 56.13 -20.73
N PHE A 14 20.22 55.68 -21.53
CA PHE A 14 18.89 56.28 -21.61
C PHE A 14 17.97 55.59 -20.59
N SER A 15 17.62 56.30 -19.53
CA SER A 15 16.56 55.90 -18.61
C SER A 15 15.20 56.27 -19.21
N ILE A 16 14.44 55.28 -19.64
CA ILE A 16 13.04 55.46 -20.08
C ILE A 16 12.15 55.38 -18.85
N VAL A 17 11.63 56.53 -18.43
CA VAL A 17 10.57 56.64 -17.42
C VAL A 17 9.23 56.49 -18.14
N CYS A 18 8.61 55.31 -18.00
CA CYS A 18 7.23 55.10 -18.42
C CYS A 18 6.29 55.46 -17.26
N ILE A 19 5.72 56.67 -17.32
CA ILE A 19 4.52 57.04 -16.57
C ILE A 19 3.32 56.55 -17.39
N CYS A 20 2.53 55.63 -16.83
CA CYS A 20 1.19 55.32 -17.34
C CYS A 20 0.19 55.22 -16.18
N CYS A 21 -0.93 55.92 -16.39
CA CYS A 21 -2.03 56.17 -15.48
C CYS A 21 -2.59 54.94 -14.76
N GLU A 22 -2.83 55.11 -13.46
CA GLU A 22 -3.84 54.37 -12.71
C GLU A 22 -5.21 54.58 -13.37
N LYS A 23 -5.75 53.51 -13.94
CA LYS A 23 -7.18 53.29 -14.04
C LYS A 23 -7.48 52.12 -13.12
N GLU A 24 -8.20 52.39 -12.03
CA GLU A 24 -8.87 51.36 -11.26
C GLU A 24 -9.79 50.56 -12.21
N SER A 25 -9.35 49.34 -12.53
CA SER A 25 -10.18 48.32 -13.12
C SER A 25 -10.65 47.43 -11.99
N THR A 26 -11.85 47.68 -11.49
CA THR A 26 -12.57 46.74 -10.64
C THR A 26 -13.07 45.60 -11.52
N THR A 27 -12.23 44.60 -11.73
CA THR A 27 -12.64 43.25 -12.13
C THR A 27 -11.89 42.32 -11.20
N ALA A 28 -12.64 41.63 -10.35
CA ALA A 28 -12.11 40.62 -9.45
C ALA A 28 -11.30 39.60 -10.25
N ASP A 29 -9.99 39.61 -10.07
CA ASP A 29 -9.19 38.41 -10.24
C ASP A 29 -9.53 37.55 -9.01
N GLU A 30 -10.37 36.53 -9.19
CA GLU A 30 -10.34 35.37 -8.31
C GLU A 30 -8.94 34.77 -8.46
N GLU A 31 -8.01 35.22 -7.61
CA GLU A 31 -6.75 34.52 -7.40
C GLU A 31 -7.07 33.05 -7.17
N ASN A 32 -6.47 32.16 -7.96
CA ASN A 32 -6.39 30.75 -7.62
C ASN A 32 -5.66 30.65 -6.28
N VAL A 33 -6.40 30.69 -5.17
CA VAL A 33 -5.85 30.55 -3.83
C VAL A 33 -5.32 29.13 -3.71
N ILE A 34 -4.01 28.97 -3.91
CA ILE A 34 -3.33 27.70 -3.66
C ILE A 34 -3.44 27.44 -2.15
N PRO A 35 -4.12 26.37 -1.70
CA PRO A 35 -4.25 26.10 -0.29
C PRO A 35 -2.86 25.83 0.31
N GLN A 36 -2.54 26.52 1.40
CA GLN A 36 -1.22 26.42 2.05
C GLN A 36 -1.29 25.44 3.22
N PRO A 37 -0.19 24.69 3.50
CA PRO A 37 -0.11 23.88 4.70
C PRO A 37 -0.14 24.77 5.94
N GLN A 38 -0.78 24.28 7.00
CA GLN A 38 -0.91 24.92 8.29
C GLN A 38 0.32 24.62 9.16
N GLU A 39 0.86 25.63 9.85
CA GLU A 39 2.06 25.47 10.69
C GLU A 39 1.77 24.76 12.02
N PHE A 40 0.58 24.96 12.60
CA PHE A 40 0.20 24.39 13.89
C PHE A 40 -1.15 23.71 13.77
N ILE A 41 -1.24 22.42 14.07
CA ILE A 41 -2.47 21.64 13.95
C ILE A 41 -2.90 21.18 15.35
N ALA A 42 -4.15 21.42 15.71
CA ALA A 42 -4.75 20.86 16.92
C ALA A 42 -5.64 19.67 16.57
N LEU A 43 -5.77 18.71 17.50
CA LEU A 43 -6.67 17.56 17.30
C LEU A 43 -8.13 18.01 17.06
N THR A 44 -8.53 19.14 17.64
CA THR A 44 -9.87 19.73 17.48
C THR A 44 -10.12 20.34 16.11
N ASP A 45 -9.09 20.50 15.28
CA ASP A 45 -9.25 21.00 13.91
C ASP A 45 -9.80 19.91 12.99
N PHE A 46 -9.68 18.65 13.40
CA PHE A 46 -10.18 17.50 12.67
C PHE A 46 -11.62 17.12 13.06
N ARG A 47 -12.32 16.48 12.13
CA ARG A 47 -13.65 15.92 12.28
C ARG A 47 -13.62 14.41 12.15
N GLN A 48 -14.43 13.75 12.97
CA GLN A 48 -14.64 12.29 12.90
C GLN A 48 -15.35 11.90 11.60
N ALA A 49 -15.04 10.73 11.07
CA ALA A 49 -15.64 10.19 9.84
C ALA A 49 -17.17 10.05 9.94
N GLU A 50 -17.72 9.78 11.14
CA GLU A 50 -19.18 9.73 11.35
C GLU A 50 -19.88 11.04 10.97
N THR A 51 -19.19 12.19 11.04
CA THR A 51 -19.74 13.48 10.61
C THR A 51 -19.93 13.58 9.10
N CYS A 52 -19.17 12.80 8.31
CA CYS A 52 -19.25 12.75 6.86
C CYS A 52 -20.39 11.83 6.37
N ARG A 53 -20.72 10.80 7.16
CA ARG A 53 -21.66 9.73 6.79
C ARG A 53 -23.02 10.19 6.28
N PRO A 54 -23.70 11.22 6.84
CA PRO A 54 -25.02 11.63 6.35
C PRO A 54 -25.01 12.11 4.89
N CYS A 55 -23.90 12.70 4.44
CA CYS A 55 -23.73 13.18 3.06
C CYS A 55 -22.97 12.18 2.19
N HIS A 56 -22.08 11.37 2.76
CA HIS A 56 -21.23 10.42 2.05
C HIS A 56 -21.40 8.98 2.55
N PRO A 57 -22.63 8.42 2.55
CA PRO A 57 -22.88 7.13 3.19
C PRO A 57 -22.13 5.98 2.50
N VAL A 58 -22.00 6.01 1.17
CA VAL A 58 -21.29 4.97 0.40
C VAL A 58 -19.80 4.96 0.76
N HIS A 59 -19.11 6.10 0.59
CA HIS A 59 -17.68 6.21 0.89
C HIS A 59 -17.37 5.95 2.37
N TYR A 60 -18.26 6.35 3.29
CA TYR A 60 -18.09 6.05 4.71
C TYR A 60 -18.12 4.54 4.98
N GLU A 61 -19.09 3.79 4.43
CA GLU A 61 -19.15 2.33 4.68
C GLU A 61 -17.99 1.60 4.01
N GLU A 62 -17.54 2.06 2.84
CA GLU A 62 -16.32 1.57 2.17
C GLU A 62 -15.08 1.81 3.04
N TRP A 63 -14.81 3.04 3.46
CA TRP A 63 -13.70 3.38 4.33
C TRP A 63 -13.72 2.61 5.64
N LYS A 64 -14.89 2.52 6.28
CA LYS A 64 -15.08 1.82 7.55
C LYS A 64 -14.72 0.33 7.48
N SER A 65 -14.86 -0.26 6.31
CA SER A 65 -14.48 -1.66 6.06
C SER A 65 -12.97 -1.86 5.88
N SER A 66 -12.21 -0.78 5.66
CA SER A 66 -10.80 -0.83 5.27
C SER A 66 -9.84 -0.96 6.45
N MET A 67 -8.62 -1.41 6.14
CA MET A 67 -7.53 -1.44 7.12
C MET A 67 -7.09 -0.05 7.57
N HIS A 68 -7.38 1.02 6.81
CA HIS A 68 -7.16 2.40 7.25
C HIS A 68 -8.03 2.77 8.47
N ALA A 69 -9.31 2.38 8.45
CA ALA A 69 -10.24 2.58 9.57
C ALA A 69 -9.99 1.61 10.75
N TYR A 70 -9.21 0.56 10.50
CA TYR A 70 -8.84 -0.48 11.47
C TYR A 70 -7.41 -0.32 12.01
N ALA A 71 -6.63 0.64 11.51
CA ALA A 71 -5.20 0.78 11.82
C ALA A 71 -4.87 0.92 13.31
N MET A 72 -5.79 1.51 14.10
CA MET A 72 -5.67 1.63 15.57
C MET A 72 -6.55 0.63 16.35
N LYS A 73 -7.06 -0.39 15.68
CA LYS A 73 -7.89 -1.45 16.25
C LYS A 73 -7.26 -2.82 16.09
N ASP A 74 -6.25 -2.95 15.23
CA ASP A 74 -5.54 -4.20 14.99
C ASP A 74 -4.74 -4.64 16.22
N PRO A 75 -5.07 -5.80 16.84
CA PRO A 75 -4.32 -6.31 17.97
C PRO A 75 -2.86 -6.61 17.64
N VAL A 76 -2.54 -7.03 16.41
CA VAL A 76 -1.17 -7.32 15.98
C VAL A 76 -0.34 -6.04 15.96
N PHE A 77 -0.93 -4.96 15.45
CA PHE A 77 -0.32 -3.64 15.50
C PHE A 77 -0.08 -3.19 16.96
N HIS A 78 -1.09 -3.30 17.83
CA HIS A 78 -0.97 -2.85 19.22
C HIS A 78 0.16 -3.55 19.96
N SER A 79 0.31 -4.86 19.81
CA SER A 79 1.41 -5.57 20.47
C SER A 79 2.78 -5.15 19.94
N GLY A 80 2.94 -4.96 18.63
CA GLY A 80 4.18 -4.43 18.06
C GLY A 80 4.47 -3.00 18.50
N TRP A 81 3.44 -2.16 18.58
CA TRP A 81 3.56 -0.77 19.02
C TRP A 81 3.91 -0.66 20.52
N GLU A 82 3.31 -1.48 21.37
CA GLU A 82 3.64 -1.56 22.81
C GLU A 82 5.07 -2.09 23.04
N GLU A 83 5.48 -3.11 22.30
CA GLU A 83 6.85 -3.64 22.34
C GLU A 83 7.87 -2.56 21.94
N GLU A 84 7.61 -1.85 20.84
CA GLU A 84 8.50 -0.80 20.35
C GLU A 84 8.57 0.39 21.30
N GLN A 85 7.46 0.78 21.94
CA GLN A 85 7.46 1.81 22.99
C GLN A 85 8.30 1.39 24.21
N ALA A 86 8.21 0.13 24.63
CA ALA A 86 9.03 -0.39 25.72
C ALA A 86 10.52 -0.47 25.33
N HIS A 87 10.80 -0.82 24.07
CA HIS A 87 12.17 -0.92 23.54
C HIS A 87 12.81 0.47 23.34
N ARG A 88 12.03 1.45 22.85
CA ARG A 88 12.47 2.83 22.57
C ARG A 88 11.48 3.86 23.13
N PRO A 89 11.54 4.16 24.43
CA PRO A 89 10.59 5.07 25.07
C PRO A 89 10.55 6.49 24.50
N GLU A 90 11.63 6.95 23.86
CA GLU A 90 11.72 8.32 23.32
C GLU A 90 11.18 8.45 21.88
N THR A 91 11.19 7.38 21.09
CA THR A 91 10.92 7.44 19.64
C THR A 91 9.90 6.41 19.15
N GLY A 92 9.74 5.30 19.86
CA GLY A 92 8.95 4.15 19.41
C GLY A 92 7.46 4.44 19.26
N GLU A 93 6.89 5.30 20.13
CA GLU A 93 5.49 5.70 20.00
C GLU A 93 5.24 6.41 18.66
N GLN A 94 6.02 7.46 18.41
CA GLN A 94 5.89 8.35 17.26
C GLN A 94 6.20 7.64 15.94
N PHE A 95 7.17 6.71 15.97
CA PHE A 95 7.56 5.92 14.80
C PHE A 95 6.37 5.19 14.16
N CYS A 96 5.51 4.58 14.97
CA CYS A 96 4.34 3.84 14.49
C CYS A 96 3.18 4.79 14.12
N ILE A 97 2.88 5.75 14.99
CA ILE A 97 1.68 6.59 14.81
C ILE A 97 1.81 7.63 13.70
N GLN A 98 3.04 7.92 13.23
CA GLN A 98 3.22 8.78 12.05
C GLN A 98 2.46 8.23 10.82
N CYS A 99 2.20 6.92 10.76
CA CYS A 99 1.40 6.29 9.71
C CYS A 99 0.05 5.76 10.24
N HIS A 100 0.03 5.17 11.44
CA HIS A 100 -1.16 4.48 11.98
C HIS A 100 -2.14 5.39 12.72
N ASN A 101 -1.67 6.53 13.26
CA ASN A 101 -2.55 7.57 13.81
C ASN A 101 -2.02 8.98 13.50
N PRO A 102 -2.10 9.41 12.24
CA PRO A 102 -1.52 10.70 11.86
C PRO A 102 -2.21 11.88 12.56
N TYR A 103 -3.45 11.73 13.05
CA TYR A 103 -4.12 12.72 13.89
C TYR A 103 -3.34 13.07 15.15
N SER A 104 -2.96 12.06 15.95
CA SER A 104 -2.14 12.26 17.15
C SER A 104 -0.73 12.73 16.77
N TYR A 105 -0.15 12.18 15.70
CA TYR A 105 1.19 12.56 15.24
C TYR A 105 1.30 14.05 14.91
N VAL A 106 0.44 14.56 14.00
CA VAL A 106 0.53 15.95 13.54
C VAL A 106 0.04 16.96 14.59
N SER A 107 -0.82 16.54 15.52
CA SER A 107 -1.31 17.41 16.60
C SER A 107 -0.50 17.37 17.89
N GLY A 108 0.40 16.40 18.04
CA GLY A 108 1.12 16.13 19.28
C GLY A 108 0.22 15.69 20.43
N SER A 109 -0.98 15.18 20.13
CA SER A 109 -1.92 14.71 21.16
C SER A 109 -1.60 13.29 21.61
N GLU A 110 -1.82 13.00 22.89
CA GLU A 110 -1.72 11.63 23.41
C GLU A 110 -2.65 10.68 22.64
N VAL A 111 -2.20 9.44 22.45
CA VAL A 111 -2.94 8.41 21.72
C VAL A 111 -3.92 7.72 22.67
N ASP A 112 -5.10 8.32 22.86
CA ASP A 112 -6.21 7.73 23.62
C ASP A 112 -7.27 7.16 22.68
N THR A 113 -7.32 5.83 22.53
CA THR A 113 -8.31 5.15 21.68
C THR A 113 -9.74 5.19 22.23
N ALA A 114 -9.97 5.70 23.44
CA ALA A 114 -11.31 6.07 23.91
C ALA A 114 -11.85 7.33 23.22
N ASN A 115 -10.96 8.17 22.66
CA ASN A 115 -11.34 9.26 21.77
C ASN A 115 -11.72 8.66 20.40
N ALA A 116 -12.96 8.93 19.96
CA ALA A 116 -13.47 8.41 18.70
C ALA A 116 -12.62 8.81 17.48
N LEU A 117 -12.10 10.04 17.42
CA LEU A 117 -11.24 10.48 16.30
C LEU A 117 -9.92 9.70 16.25
N ILE A 118 -9.30 9.46 17.41
CA ILE A 118 -8.05 8.68 17.49
C ILE A 118 -8.33 7.20 17.16
N SER A 119 -9.46 6.65 17.62
CA SER A 119 -9.87 5.27 17.34
C SER A 119 -10.10 4.97 15.85
N GLU A 120 -10.34 6.00 15.03
CA GLU A 120 -10.52 5.86 13.58
C GLU A 120 -9.21 5.57 12.83
N GLY A 121 -8.04 5.80 13.44
CA GLY A 121 -6.74 5.61 12.77
C GLY A 121 -6.53 6.62 11.65
N ILE A 122 -6.65 6.16 10.39
CA ILE A 122 -6.57 7.01 9.20
C ILE A 122 -8.00 7.33 8.75
N GLY A 123 -8.52 8.49 9.13
CA GLY A 123 -9.88 8.91 8.80
C GLY A 123 -9.99 9.82 7.57
N CYS A 124 -11.24 10.06 7.15
CA CYS A 124 -11.56 10.88 5.96
C CYS A 124 -10.89 12.25 6.02
N ASP A 125 -10.91 12.86 7.20
CA ASP A 125 -10.51 14.26 7.36
C ASP A 125 -9.00 14.47 7.27
N LEU A 126 -8.21 13.42 7.50
CA LEU A 126 -6.77 13.48 7.27
C LEU A 126 -6.49 13.58 5.76
N CYS A 127 -6.95 12.59 4.99
CA CYS A 127 -6.68 12.51 3.56
C CYS A 127 -7.28 13.71 2.81
N HIS A 128 -8.52 14.08 3.12
CA HIS A 128 -9.21 15.20 2.46
C HIS A 128 -8.81 16.59 2.97
N SER A 129 -7.81 16.68 3.84
CA SER A 129 -7.18 17.95 4.22
C SER A 129 -5.76 18.10 3.69
N MET A 130 -5.25 17.14 2.91
CA MET A 130 -3.93 17.23 2.28
C MET A 130 -3.91 18.25 1.14
N VAL A 131 -2.84 19.06 1.07
CA VAL A 131 -2.73 20.18 0.12
C VAL A 131 -1.44 20.22 -0.69
N ALA A 132 -0.47 19.35 -0.38
CA ALA A 132 0.74 19.21 -1.18
C ALA A 132 1.21 17.75 -1.23
N VAL A 133 1.99 17.44 -2.26
CA VAL A 133 2.69 16.15 -2.37
C VAL A 133 3.73 16.03 -1.27
N HIS A 134 3.98 14.80 -0.84
CA HIS A 134 4.89 14.49 0.25
C HIS A 134 6.17 13.86 -0.25
N ASP A 135 7.15 13.78 0.64
CA ASP A 135 8.38 13.01 0.46
C ASP A 135 8.27 11.67 1.20
N GLN A 136 9.18 10.75 0.86
CA GLN A 136 9.25 9.45 1.53
C GLN A 136 9.73 9.57 2.97
N VAL A 137 9.29 8.65 3.82
CA VAL A 137 9.74 8.59 5.21
C VAL A 137 11.12 7.93 5.26
N VAL A 138 12.10 8.67 5.79
CA VAL A 138 13.44 8.16 6.05
C VAL A 138 13.73 8.27 7.53
N THR A 139 13.88 7.13 8.16
CA THR A 139 14.03 7.00 9.61
C THR A 139 15.47 6.61 9.94
N ALA A 140 16.13 7.31 10.87
CA ALA A 140 17.54 7.06 11.22
C ALA A 140 17.71 5.94 12.26
N ASP A 141 18.93 5.79 12.82
CA ASP A 141 19.27 4.74 13.80
C ASP A 141 18.37 4.69 15.04
N ASN A 142 17.94 5.87 15.53
CA ASN A 142 17.09 5.99 16.70
C ASN A 142 15.61 5.75 16.41
N VAL A 143 15.28 5.43 15.16
CA VAL A 143 13.93 5.31 14.62
C VAL A 143 12.99 6.49 14.90
N ALA A 144 13.51 7.71 14.98
CA ALA A 144 12.66 8.88 15.13
C ALA A 144 11.76 9.06 13.91
N ALA A 145 10.47 9.32 14.16
CA ALA A 145 9.50 9.64 13.13
C ALA A 145 9.92 10.88 12.32
N SER A 146 9.66 10.83 11.02
CA SER A 146 10.09 11.85 10.06
C SER A 146 9.06 12.14 8.96
N ALA A 147 7.85 11.55 9.06
CA ALA A 147 6.78 11.85 8.12
C ALA A 147 6.41 13.34 8.16
N GLU A 148 6.30 13.95 7.00
CA GLU A 148 5.80 15.31 6.87
C GLU A 148 4.39 15.26 6.28
N TYR A 149 3.45 16.00 6.87
CA TYR A 149 2.07 16.10 6.39
C TYR A 149 1.72 17.55 6.06
N PHE A 150 1.52 17.85 4.78
CA PHE A 150 1.04 19.15 4.33
C PHE A 150 -0.49 19.21 4.38
N LEU A 151 -1.04 19.69 5.50
CA LEU A 151 -2.48 19.73 5.77
C LEU A 151 -3.02 21.15 5.86
N ASN A 152 -4.24 21.38 5.38
CA ASN A 152 -5.02 22.58 5.62
C ASN A 152 -6.36 22.18 6.27
N VAL A 153 -6.40 22.24 7.60
CA VAL A 153 -7.57 21.84 8.40
C VAL A 153 -8.36 23.06 8.88
N GLU A 154 -7.69 24.19 9.14
CA GLU A 154 -8.31 25.43 9.64
C GLU A 154 -9.37 26.00 8.69
N SER A 155 -9.19 25.90 7.36
CA SER A 155 -10.19 26.40 6.41
C SER A 155 -11.51 25.63 6.47
N GLY A 156 -11.50 24.42 7.05
CA GLY A 156 -12.61 23.49 7.00
C GLY A 156 -12.94 22.99 5.59
N MET A 157 -12.18 23.37 4.56
CA MET A 157 -12.36 22.87 3.20
C MET A 157 -11.95 21.42 3.08
N LYS A 158 -12.51 20.73 2.08
CA LYS A 158 -12.14 19.36 1.72
C LYS A 158 -11.62 19.30 0.29
N PHE A 159 -10.50 18.63 0.12
CA PHE A 159 -9.80 18.51 -1.15
C PHE A 159 -10.01 17.13 -1.77
N GLY A 160 -10.04 17.07 -3.10
CA GLY A 160 -10.21 15.83 -3.84
C GLY A 160 -9.90 16.01 -5.32
N GLN A 161 -10.26 15.04 -6.16
CA GLN A 161 -10.06 15.14 -7.62
C GLN A 161 -11.13 15.99 -8.34
N ILE A 162 -12.27 16.24 -7.69
CA ILE A 162 -13.42 16.91 -8.30
C ILE A 162 -13.14 18.40 -8.43
N THR A 163 -13.04 18.90 -9.67
CA THR A 163 -12.72 20.29 -9.99
C THR A 163 -13.95 21.22 -10.06
N ASP A 164 -15.15 20.65 -10.15
CA ASP A 164 -16.44 21.35 -10.15
C ASP A 164 -17.35 20.90 -8.98
N PRO A 165 -16.89 21.04 -7.72
CA PRO A 165 -17.68 20.59 -6.58
C PRO A 165 -18.98 21.38 -6.46
N VAL A 166 -20.02 20.72 -5.97
CA VAL A 166 -21.31 21.37 -5.71
C VAL A 166 -21.26 22.02 -4.33
N ASP A 167 -21.58 23.31 -4.28
CA ASP A 167 -21.68 24.07 -3.04
C ASP A 167 -22.69 23.44 -2.05
N ASN A 168 -22.32 23.46 -0.77
CA ASN A 168 -23.14 22.97 0.32
C ASN A 168 -22.92 23.82 1.58
N GLY A 169 -23.74 23.58 2.61
CA GLY A 169 -23.70 24.37 3.86
C GLY A 169 -22.74 23.86 4.94
N PHE A 170 -21.97 22.79 4.69
CA PHE A 170 -21.19 22.11 5.72
C PHE A 170 -19.68 22.31 5.58
N HIS A 171 -19.13 22.20 4.37
CA HIS A 171 -17.72 22.49 4.07
C HIS A 171 -17.56 23.06 2.66
N GLY A 172 -16.54 23.90 2.46
CA GLY A 172 -16.05 24.22 1.11
C GLY A 172 -15.36 23.02 0.48
N SER A 173 -15.25 22.99 -0.85
CA SER A 173 -14.57 21.92 -1.56
C SER A 173 -13.73 22.46 -2.70
N MET A 174 -12.58 21.85 -2.94
CA MET A 174 -11.66 22.26 -4.01
C MET A 174 -10.98 21.04 -4.64
N GLY A 175 -10.94 21.01 -5.97
CA GLY A 175 -10.20 20.00 -6.71
C GLY A 175 -8.70 20.30 -6.71
N LEU A 176 -7.87 19.34 -6.30
CA LEU A 176 -6.41 19.41 -6.39
C LEU A 176 -5.88 18.23 -7.20
N SER A 177 -4.99 18.51 -8.16
CA SER A 177 -4.42 17.48 -9.04
C SER A 177 -3.61 16.41 -8.31
N MET A 178 -3.12 16.70 -7.09
CA MET A 178 -2.40 15.72 -6.27
C MET A 178 -3.24 14.49 -5.90
N PHE A 179 -4.57 14.60 -5.89
CA PHE A 179 -5.46 13.45 -5.63
C PHE A 179 -5.48 12.44 -6.78
N ASN A 180 -4.94 12.82 -7.95
CA ASN A 180 -4.74 11.95 -9.10
C ASN A 180 -3.30 11.40 -9.16
N SER A 181 -2.52 11.48 -8.07
CA SER A 181 -1.13 11.04 -8.02
C SER A 181 -0.92 10.08 -6.85
N SER A 182 -0.16 9.01 -7.07
CA SER A 182 0.24 8.04 -6.05
C SER A 182 1.05 8.67 -4.92
N SER A 183 1.63 9.86 -5.15
CA SER A 183 2.44 10.59 -4.15
C SER A 183 1.67 10.92 -2.88
N MET A 184 0.34 10.97 -2.91
CA MET A 184 -0.49 11.18 -1.72
C MET A 184 -0.41 9.99 -0.74
N CYS A 185 -0.06 8.80 -1.22
CA CYS A 185 0.11 7.61 -0.39
C CYS A 185 1.51 7.52 0.25
N LEU A 186 2.45 8.34 -0.23
CA LEU A 186 3.89 8.25 0.08
C LEU A 186 4.24 8.37 1.57
N PRO A 187 3.58 9.23 2.39
CA PRO A 187 3.90 9.35 3.81
C PRO A 187 3.76 8.05 4.61
N CYS A 188 2.93 7.12 4.12
CA CYS A 188 2.66 5.86 4.82
C CYS A 188 3.15 4.63 4.04
N HIS A 189 3.18 4.68 2.71
CA HIS A 189 3.46 3.53 1.84
C HIS A 189 4.89 3.53 1.26
N ASN A 190 5.81 4.29 1.86
CA ASN A 190 7.23 4.24 1.51
C ASN A 190 8.11 4.62 2.72
N LEU A 191 8.71 3.60 3.35
CA LEU A 191 9.54 3.73 4.53
C LEU A 191 10.94 3.15 4.29
N ASN A 192 11.93 4.02 4.49
CA ASN A 192 13.33 3.64 4.65
C ASN A 192 13.72 3.66 6.13
N ILE A 193 14.43 2.62 6.56
CA ILE A 193 15.11 2.61 7.86
C ILE A 193 16.60 2.61 7.60
N ARG A 194 17.28 3.67 8.05
CA ARG A 194 18.64 4.04 7.66
C ARG A 194 18.71 4.17 6.14
N GLU A 195 19.58 3.40 5.51
CA GLU A 195 19.71 3.29 4.05
C GLU A 195 19.01 2.03 3.50
N LEU A 196 18.24 1.33 4.32
CA LEU A 196 17.56 0.10 3.93
C LEU A 196 16.12 0.39 3.48
N ASP A 197 15.77 -0.22 2.36
CA ASP A 197 14.44 -0.22 1.77
C ASP A 197 13.50 -1.16 2.54
N ALA A 198 13.04 -0.75 3.72
CA ALA A 198 12.27 -1.61 4.63
C ALA A 198 10.86 -1.91 4.08
N GLU A 199 10.12 -0.88 3.67
CA GLU A 199 8.77 -0.99 3.12
C GLU A 199 8.59 0.02 1.99
N ILE A 200 9.05 -0.31 0.78
CA ILE A 200 9.23 0.65 -0.31
C ILE A 200 8.22 0.51 -1.45
N THR A 201 6.96 0.26 -1.13
CA THR A 201 5.89 -0.01 -2.12
C THR A 201 5.82 1.07 -3.19
N PHE A 202 5.93 2.33 -2.81
CA PHE A 202 5.93 3.43 -3.78
C PHE A 202 7.17 3.40 -4.68
N THR A 203 8.38 3.18 -4.14
CA THR A 203 9.61 3.11 -4.96
C THR A 203 9.53 1.95 -5.96
N GLU A 204 9.00 0.80 -5.55
CA GLU A 204 8.74 -0.34 -6.44
C GLU A 204 7.79 0.05 -7.57
N TRP A 205 6.70 0.77 -7.23
CA TRP A 205 5.76 1.31 -8.22
C TRP A 205 6.38 2.34 -9.15
N ALA A 206 7.13 3.29 -8.62
CA ALA A 206 7.77 4.35 -9.40
C ALA A 206 8.78 3.78 -10.42
N GLY A 207 9.40 2.63 -10.11
CA GLY A 207 10.29 1.90 -11.01
C GLY A 207 9.58 1.00 -12.04
N SER A 208 8.25 0.86 -11.96
CA SER A 208 7.47 -0.09 -12.78
C SER A 208 7.02 0.48 -14.12
N GLY A 209 6.56 -0.41 -15.01
CA GLY A 209 5.82 -0.02 -16.20
C GLY A 209 4.50 0.70 -15.91
N PHE A 210 3.92 0.53 -14.71
CA PHE A 210 2.64 1.15 -14.33
C PHE A 210 2.81 2.65 -14.13
N ALA A 211 3.83 3.08 -13.38
CA ALA A 211 4.17 4.50 -13.25
C ALA A 211 4.49 5.14 -14.61
N ALA A 212 5.23 4.43 -15.48
CA ALA A 212 5.54 4.92 -16.82
C ALA A 212 4.29 5.10 -17.72
N MET A 213 3.20 4.38 -17.44
CA MET A 213 1.91 4.49 -18.11
C MET A 213 0.89 5.36 -17.36
N SER A 214 1.31 6.02 -16.28
CA SER A 214 0.42 6.81 -15.39
C SER A 214 -0.74 6.00 -14.82
N ILE A 215 -0.51 4.71 -14.54
CA ILE A 215 -1.42 3.87 -13.77
C ILE A 215 -1.07 4.05 -12.29
N GLU A 216 -1.79 4.95 -11.65
CA GLU A 216 -1.60 5.34 -10.25
C GLU A 216 -2.18 4.31 -9.28
N CYS A 217 -1.74 4.31 -8.01
CA CYS A 217 -2.26 3.46 -6.93
C CYS A 217 -3.80 3.48 -6.87
N GLN A 218 -4.39 4.68 -7.02
CA GLN A 218 -5.82 4.92 -7.00
C GLN A 218 -6.56 4.14 -8.10
N THR A 219 -5.92 3.90 -9.25
CA THR A 219 -6.54 3.17 -10.37
C THR A 219 -6.99 1.77 -9.97
N CYS A 220 -6.21 1.11 -9.11
CA CYS A 220 -6.48 -0.25 -8.65
C CYS A 220 -7.11 -0.28 -7.26
N HIS A 221 -6.54 0.46 -6.31
CA HIS A 221 -6.96 0.41 -4.90
C HIS A 221 -8.14 1.34 -4.58
N MET A 222 -8.43 2.32 -5.44
CA MET A 222 -9.56 3.23 -5.33
C MET A 222 -10.34 3.27 -6.65
N ALA A 223 -10.61 2.09 -7.22
CA ALA A 223 -11.12 1.94 -8.58
C ALA A 223 -12.34 2.83 -8.87
N ASP A 224 -12.36 3.35 -10.09
CA ASP A 224 -13.40 4.27 -10.58
C ASP A 224 -14.75 3.56 -10.73
N TYR A 225 -15.82 4.27 -10.37
CA TYR A 225 -17.18 3.89 -10.73
C TYR A 225 -18.02 5.13 -11.09
N GLN A 226 -19.14 4.92 -11.80
CA GLN A 226 -20.12 5.99 -12.05
C GLN A 226 -21.10 6.06 -10.89
N GLY A 227 -21.11 7.19 -10.18
CA GLY A 227 -21.90 7.37 -8.97
C GLY A 227 -22.00 8.83 -8.55
N TYR A 228 -22.42 9.02 -7.30
CA TYR A 228 -22.52 10.35 -6.71
C TYR A 228 -21.43 10.54 -5.65
N ALA A 229 -20.75 11.68 -5.68
CA ALA A 229 -19.75 12.02 -4.68
C ALA A 229 -20.37 12.17 -3.28
N ALA A 230 -21.63 12.62 -3.22
CA ALA A 230 -22.45 12.73 -2.02
C ALA A 230 -23.89 12.32 -2.34
N ASP A 231 -24.65 11.84 -1.35
CA ASP A 231 -26.05 11.46 -1.51
C ASP A 231 -26.88 12.66 -2.04
N PRO A 232 -27.52 12.54 -3.22
CA PRO A 232 -28.36 13.60 -3.78
C PRO A 232 -29.55 14.00 -2.90
N ALA A 233 -30.00 13.13 -2.00
CA ALA A 233 -31.06 13.46 -1.05
C ALA A 233 -30.57 14.46 0.02
N ALA A 234 -29.32 14.31 0.46
CA ALA A 234 -28.68 15.24 1.40
C ALA A 234 -28.08 16.47 0.68
N ASN A 235 -27.67 16.31 -0.58
CA ASN A 235 -27.01 17.35 -1.37
C ASN A 235 -27.67 17.50 -2.75
N PRO A 236 -28.81 18.23 -2.83
CA PRO A 236 -29.50 18.45 -4.09
C PRO A 236 -28.60 19.11 -5.14
N GLY A 237 -28.58 18.54 -6.34
CA GLY A 237 -27.80 19.08 -7.47
C GLY A 237 -26.45 18.39 -7.70
N VAL A 238 -26.01 17.49 -6.81
CA VAL A 238 -24.85 16.62 -7.06
C VAL A 238 -25.15 15.71 -8.25
N PRO A 239 -24.38 15.77 -9.36
CA PRO A 239 -24.64 14.95 -10.53
C PRO A 239 -23.91 13.61 -10.43
N VAL A 240 -24.36 12.65 -11.24
CA VAL A 240 -23.62 11.41 -11.50
C VAL A 240 -22.31 11.77 -12.22
N ARG A 241 -21.20 11.22 -11.75
CA ARG A 241 -19.85 11.44 -12.29
C ARG A 241 -18.94 10.27 -11.93
N THR A 242 -17.71 10.30 -12.43
CA THR A 242 -16.66 9.38 -11.97
C THR A 242 -16.29 9.71 -10.54
N VAL A 243 -16.34 8.70 -9.69
CA VAL A 243 -15.98 8.71 -8.27
C VAL A 243 -15.16 7.45 -7.97
N HIS A 244 -14.55 7.40 -6.80
CA HIS A 244 -13.64 6.32 -6.41
C HIS A 244 -14.16 5.52 -5.24
N HIS A 245 -13.93 4.21 -5.27
CA HIS A 245 -14.11 3.39 -4.09
C HIS A 245 -13.12 3.78 -2.98
N HIS A 246 -13.59 3.83 -1.74
CA HIS A 246 -12.77 4.10 -0.55
C HIS A 246 -12.56 2.83 0.29
N SER A 247 -12.78 1.65 -0.29
CA SER A 247 -12.50 0.37 0.37
C SER A 247 -10.99 0.13 0.48
N MET A 248 -10.18 0.69 -0.43
CA MET A 248 -8.71 0.65 -0.39
C MET A 248 -8.20 -0.77 -0.14
N VAL A 249 -8.74 -1.70 -0.92
CA VAL A 249 -8.56 -3.14 -0.73
C VAL A 249 -7.06 -3.46 -0.78
N GLY A 250 -6.56 -4.07 0.29
CA GLY A 250 -5.21 -4.57 0.44
C GLY A 250 -5.21 -6.08 0.69
N VAL A 251 -4.09 -6.63 1.15
CA VAL A 251 -4.00 -8.07 1.47
C VAL A 251 -4.34 -8.38 2.93
N ASP A 252 -4.37 -7.37 3.77
CA ASP A 252 -4.58 -7.50 5.21
C ASP A 252 -6.07 -7.47 5.55
N LEU A 253 -6.45 -8.21 6.58
CA LEU A 253 -7.82 -8.41 7.04
C LEU A 253 -7.85 -8.39 8.57
N ASP A 254 -8.96 -7.92 9.16
CA ASP A 254 -9.26 -8.11 10.58
C ASP A 254 -9.35 -9.60 10.93
N LEU A 255 -8.28 -10.15 11.52
CA LEU A 255 -8.15 -11.57 11.89
C LEU A 255 -9.01 -11.95 13.11
N SER A 256 -9.73 -11.01 13.74
CA SER A 256 -10.76 -11.38 14.72
C SER A 256 -12.00 -12.01 14.02
N LYS A 257 -12.09 -11.88 12.70
CA LYS A 257 -13.15 -12.44 11.85
C LYS A 257 -12.58 -13.45 10.88
N SER A 258 -13.38 -14.46 10.54
CA SER A 258 -13.04 -15.38 9.45
C SER A 258 -12.99 -14.65 8.11
N LEU A 259 -12.31 -15.22 7.11
CA LEU A 259 -12.27 -14.66 5.75
C LEU A 259 -13.68 -14.38 5.19
N THR A 260 -14.64 -15.27 5.46
CA THR A 260 -16.02 -15.14 4.96
C THR A 260 -16.84 -14.11 5.73
N ASP A 261 -16.52 -13.86 7.00
CA ASP A 261 -17.21 -12.87 7.84
C ASP A 261 -16.58 -11.48 7.72
N ASN A 262 -15.41 -11.38 7.09
CA ASN A 262 -14.72 -10.12 6.88
C ASN A 262 -15.40 -9.33 5.75
N PRO A 263 -15.79 -8.05 5.97
CA PRO A 263 -16.46 -7.25 4.94
C PRO A 263 -15.68 -7.13 3.63
N GLN A 264 -14.34 -7.19 3.68
CA GLN A 264 -13.50 -7.15 2.48
C GLN A 264 -13.03 -8.52 1.99
N GLY A 265 -13.40 -9.62 2.64
CA GLY A 265 -12.83 -10.95 2.34
C GLY A 265 -12.95 -11.35 0.87
N GLU A 266 -14.12 -11.17 0.26
CA GLU A 266 -14.33 -11.45 -1.17
C GLU A 266 -13.48 -10.54 -2.07
N ALA A 267 -13.40 -9.24 -1.74
CA ALA A 267 -12.62 -8.28 -2.51
C ALA A 267 -11.11 -8.57 -2.44
N VAL A 268 -10.59 -8.97 -1.27
CA VAL A 268 -9.20 -9.38 -1.09
C VAL A 268 -8.88 -10.63 -1.91
N VAL A 269 -9.77 -11.63 -1.90
CA VAL A 269 -9.61 -12.85 -2.72
C VAL A 269 -9.59 -12.49 -4.21
N ALA A 270 -10.55 -11.69 -4.69
CA ALA A 270 -10.62 -11.29 -6.08
C ALA A 270 -9.39 -10.47 -6.51
N MET A 271 -8.91 -9.58 -5.65
CA MET A 271 -7.70 -8.79 -5.91
C MET A 271 -6.46 -9.69 -6.01
N LEU A 272 -6.26 -10.59 -5.03
CA LEU A 272 -5.15 -11.55 -5.05
C LEU A 272 -5.21 -12.44 -6.31
N GLN A 273 -6.39 -12.88 -6.72
CA GLN A 273 -6.57 -13.68 -7.93
C GLN A 273 -6.22 -12.95 -9.24
N SER A 274 -6.11 -11.62 -9.20
CA SER A 274 -5.65 -10.80 -10.33
C SER A 274 -4.18 -10.36 -10.22
N ALA A 275 -3.50 -10.69 -9.12
CA ALA A 275 -2.18 -10.13 -8.79
C ALA A 275 -1.01 -10.89 -9.45
N ALA A 276 -1.19 -12.18 -9.76
CA ALA A 276 -0.18 -12.98 -10.43
C ALA A 276 -0.82 -14.10 -11.26
N ASP A 277 -0.06 -14.59 -12.24
CA ASP A 277 -0.45 -15.68 -13.14
C ASP A 277 0.56 -16.82 -13.01
N LEU A 278 0.06 -18.06 -13.02
CA LEU A 278 0.83 -19.29 -12.94
C LEU A 278 0.66 -20.09 -14.23
N ASP A 279 1.77 -20.38 -14.92
CA ASP A 279 1.73 -21.17 -16.15
C ASP A 279 2.87 -22.19 -16.23
N VAL A 280 2.69 -23.22 -17.05
CA VAL A 280 3.71 -24.23 -17.36
C VAL A 280 4.67 -23.67 -18.39
N THR A 281 5.96 -23.78 -18.12
CA THR A 281 7.01 -23.30 -19.01
C THR A 281 7.70 -24.46 -19.71
N GLY A 282 7.60 -24.47 -21.03
CA GLY A 282 8.10 -25.57 -21.84
C GLY A 282 7.26 -26.83 -21.70
N THR A 283 7.72 -27.92 -22.33
CA THR A 283 7.06 -29.22 -22.23
C THR A 283 7.61 -29.96 -21.01
N PRO A 284 6.76 -30.44 -20.08
CA PRO A 284 7.20 -31.34 -19.01
C PRO A 284 7.90 -32.58 -19.60
N THR A 285 9.00 -33.00 -18.99
CA THR A 285 9.76 -34.17 -19.45
C THR A 285 9.82 -35.23 -18.38
N VAL A 286 9.87 -36.50 -18.81
CA VAL A 286 10.12 -37.63 -17.92
C VAL A 286 11.42 -38.28 -18.38
N ASP A 287 12.42 -38.35 -17.51
CA ASP A 287 13.67 -39.06 -17.72
C ASP A 287 14.03 -39.87 -16.47
N ASN A 288 14.48 -41.11 -16.65
CA ASN A 288 14.83 -42.04 -15.57
C ASN A 288 13.83 -42.02 -14.40
N ASP A 289 12.55 -42.24 -14.71
CA ASP A 289 11.45 -42.27 -13.74
C ASP A 289 11.25 -40.96 -12.93
N THR A 290 11.75 -39.83 -13.44
CA THR A 290 11.62 -38.52 -12.81
C THR A 290 10.92 -37.54 -13.75
N LEU A 291 9.82 -36.96 -13.28
CA LEU A 291 9.14 -35.85 -13.93
C LEU A 291 9.88 -34.55 -13.62
N HIS A 292 10.23 -33.80 -14.66
CA HIS A 292 10.71 -32.43 -14.58
C HIS A 292 9.63 -31.47 -15.10
N LEU A 293 9.22 -30.56 -14.22
CA LEU A 293 8.19 -29.56 -14.51
C LEU A 293 8.72 -28.17 -14.15
N SER A 294 8.65 -27.23 -15.08
CA SER A 294 8.94 -25.82 -14.83
C SER A 294 7.65 -25.02 -14.84
N LEU A 295 7.47 -24.21 -13.80
CA LEU A 295 6.34 -23.29 -13.65
C LEU A 295 6.87 -21.86 -13.71
N THR A 296 6.23 -20.99 -14.47
CA THR A 296 6.47 -19.54 -14.42
C THR A 296 5.40 -18.90 -13.54
N ILE A 297 5.84 -18.02 -12.65
CA ILE A 297 5.00 -17.13 -11.87
C ILE A 297 5.23 -15.72 -12.40
N GLN A 298 4.20 -15.11 -13.00
CA GLN A 298 4.27 -13.74 -13.50
C GLN A 298 3.63 -12.79 -12.48
N ASN A 299 4.37 -11.80 -12.01
CA ASN A 299 3.80 -10.70 -11.24
C ASN A 299 3.05 -9.74 -12.18
N LEU A 300 1.77 -9.50 -11.89
CA LEU A 300 0.89 -8.60 -12.66
C LEU A 300 0.64 -7.27 -11.96
N THR A 301 1.21 -7.07 -10.77
CA THR A 301 1.07 -5.83 -10.01
C THR A 301 2.09 -4.78 -10.45
N GLY A 302 1.80 -3.52 -10.13
CA GLY A 302 2.70 -2.40 -10.36
C GLY A 302 3.82 -2.28 -9.34
N HIS A 303 3.94 -3.18 -8.36
CA HIS A 303 4.97 -3.17 -7.32
C HIS A 303 5.48 -4.60 -7.11
N SER A 304 6.30 -4.87 -6.09
CA SER A 304 6.66 -6.25 -5.79
C SER A 304 5.45 -7.04 -5.27
N PHE A 305 5.45 -8.36 -5.43
CA PHE A 305 4.42 -9.23 -4.86
C PHE A 305 5.05 -10.33 -4.01
N PRO A 306 4.84 -10.32 -2.67
CA PRO A 306 4.21 -9.26 -1.87
C PRO A 306 5.12 -8.04 -1.63
N SER A 307 4.53 -6.85 -1.61
CA SER A 307 5.18 -5.56 -1.24
C SER A 307 4.93 -5.18 0.23
N GLY A 308 5.35 -3.99 0.66
CA GLY A 308 5.17 -3.43 2.01
C GLY A 308 5.85 -4.28 3.08
N VAL A 309 5.08 -4.75 4.06
CA VAL A 309 5.48 -5.73 5.09
C VAL A 309 5.70 -7.15 4.52
N SER A 310 6.43 -7.24 3.40
CA SER A 310 6.74 -8.49 2.71
C SER A 310 7.32 -9.54 3.65
N PHE A 311 8.17 -9.12 4.60
CA PHE A 311 8.78 -9.98 5.63
C PHE A 311 7.81 -10.63 6.62
N ALA A 312 6.57 -10.15 6.71
CA ALA A 312 5.52 -10.79 7.49
C ALA A 312 4.71 -11.79 6.64
N ARG A 313 4.70 -11.61 5.31
CA ARG A 313 3.84 -12.30 4.36
C ARG A 313 4.51 -13.56 3.81
N GLU A 314 3.69 -14.52 3.40
CA GLU A 314 4.16 -15.73 2.72
C GLU A 314 3.42 -15.90 1.39
N LEU A 315 4.19 -16.00 0.31
CA LEU A 315 3.74 -16.40 -1.01
C LEU A 315 4.57 -17.61 -1.42
N TRP A 316 3.94 -18.73 -1.79
CA TRP A 316 4.67 -19.95 -2.14
C TRP A 316 3.91 -20.79 -3.17
N LEU A 317 4.63 -21.72 -3.79
CA LEU A 317 4.04 -22.73 -4.66
C LEU A 317 3.74 -24.00 -3.88
N GLU A 318 2.52 -24.48 -4.03
CA GLU A 318 2.14 -25.85 -3.72
C GLU A 318 2.08 -26.67 -5.01
N LEU A 319 2.67 -27.87 -4.98
CA LEU A 319 2.63 -28.82 -6.08
C LEU A 319 2.17 -30.18 -5.57
N GLN A 320 1.25 -30.82 -6.29
CA GLN A 320 0.87 -32.21 -6.08
C GLN A 320 0.89 -32.99 -7.42
N VAL A 321 1.49 -34.17 -7.41
CA VAL A 321 1.53 -35.10 -8.56
C VAL A 321 0.78 -36.37 -8.18
N PHE A 322 -0.19 -36.75 -9.02
CA PHE A 322 -1.11 -37.86 -8.80
C PHE A 322 -1.05 -38.87 -9.94
N ASP A 323 -1.26 -40.15 -9.62
CA ASP A 323 -1.74 -41.17 -10.57
C ASP A 323 -3.07 -41.72 -10.04
N GLY A 324 -4.14 -41.51 -10.80
CA GLY A 324 -5.51 -41.73 -10.31
C GLY A 324 -5.77 -40.95 -9.02
N SER A 325 -6.00 -41.66 -7.91
CA SER A 325 -6.23 -41.07 -6.57
C SER A 325 -4.99 -41.09 -5.66
N GLN A 326 -3.87 -41.64 -6.10
CA GLN A 326 -2.65 -41.78 -5.30
C GLN A 326 -1.73 -40.58 -5.49
N VAL A 327 -1.32 -39.94 -4.40
CA VAL A 327 -0.30 -38.88 -4.41
C VAL A 327 1.10 -39.49 -4.45
N TYR A 328 1.89 -39.12 -5.45
CA TYR A 328 3.28 -39.58 -5.63
C TYR A 328 4.29 -38.59 -5.08
N PHE A 329 4.00 -37.31 -5.27
CA PHE A 329 4.86 -36.22 -4.83
C PHE A 329 4.00 -35.06 -4.38
N SER A 330 4.47 -34.37 -3.34
CA SER A 330 3.89 -33.12 -2.91
C SER A 330 4.96 -32.19 -2.34
N SER A 331 4.82 -30.89 -2.57
CA SER A 331 5.63 -29.83 -1.97
C SER A 331 4.73 -28.66 -1.64
N GLY A 332 5.04 -27.91 -0.58
CA GLY A 332 4.25 -26.72 -0.19
C GLY A 332 2.89 -27.01 0.42
N LEU A 333 2.58 -28.28 0.74
CA LEU A 333 1.34 -28.65 1.43
C LEU A 333 1.36 -28.20 2.89
N LEU A 334 0.21 -27.72 3.35
CA LEU A 334 -0.03 -27.37 4.74
C LEU A 334 -0.94 -28.41 5.40
N ASP A 335 -0.62 -28.81 6.64
CA ASP A 335 -1.54 -29.60 7.47
C ASP A 335 -2.78 -28.80 7.87
N SER A 336 -2.60 -27.48 8.06
CA SER A 336 -3.65 -26.51 8.38
C SER A 336 -3.20 -25.11 7.97
N HIS A 337 -4.12 -24.15 7.86
CA HIS A 337 -3.76 -22.75 7.57
C HIS A 337 -2.80 -22.13 8.60
N SER A 338 -2.75 -22.68 9.82
CA SER A 338 -1.88 -22.22 10.92
C SER A 338 -0.53 -22.96 11.03
N SER A 339 -0.29 -23.94 10.16
CA SER A 339 0.94 -24.71 10.14
C SER A 339 2.08 -23.92 9.49
N ASP A 340 3.30 -24.05 10.01
CA ASP A 340 4.49 -23.51 9.34
C ASP A 340 4.73 -24.22 8.00
N LEU A 341 5.28 -23.49 7.03
CA LEU A 341 5.81 -24.08 5.82
C LEU A 341 7.07 -24.89 6.15
N SER A 342 7.28 -25.99 5.43
CA SER A 342 8.49 -26.78 5.57
C SER A 342 9.71 -26.02 5.06
N SER A 343 10.89 -26.28 5.62
CA SER A 343 12.11 -25.50 5.33
C SER A 343 12.62 -25.64 3.89
N ASP A 344 12.15 -26.63 3.14
CA ASP A 344 12.46 -26.84 1.72
C ASP A 344 11.55 -26.04 0.78
N VAL A 345 10.47 -25.45 1.28
CA VAL A 345 9.58 -24.59 0.50
C VAL A 345 10.22 -23.22 0.34
N GLU A 346 10.33 -22.79 -0.91
CA GLU A 346 10.73 -21.43 -1.22
C GLU A 346 9.58 -20.47 -0.95
N ILE A 347 9.84 -19.46 -0.14
CA ILE A 347 8.91 -18.38 0.15
C ILE A 347 9.35 -17.15 -0.65
N PHE A 348 8.42 -16.57 -1.41
CA PHE A 348 8.64 -15.32 -2.13
C PHE A 348 8.33 -14.15 -1.19
N ASN A 349 9.30 -13.74 -0.39
CA ASN A 349 9.18 -12.61 0.53
C ASN A 349 10.53 -11.92 0.75
N SER A 350 10.53 -10.84 1.53
CA SER A 350 11.76 -10.32 2.11
C SER A 350 12.08 -10.98 3.46
N VAL A 351 13.36 -10.97 3.85
CA VAL A 351 13.82 -11.46 5.16
C VAL A 351 14.74 -10.40 5.76
N LEU A 352 14.38 -9.92 6.94
CA LEU A 352 15.14 -8.92 7.70
C LEU A 352 16.22 -9.59 8.53
N TYR A 353 17.37 -8.94 8.71
CA TYR A 353 18.47 -9.43 9.53
C TYR A 353 19.01 -8.36 10.48
N ASP A 354 19.34 -8.74 11.72
CA ASP A 354 20.10 -7.91 12.65
C ASP A 354 21.61 -7.91 12.32
N ALA A 355 22.39 -7.18 13.13
CA ALA A 355 23.85 -7.13 13.04
C ALA A 355 24.54 -8.50 13.25
N ASN A 356 23.86 -9.48 13.85
CA ASN A 356 24.39 -10.82 14.11
C ASN A 356 23.96 -11.84 13.02
N GLY A 357 23.12 -11.43 12.07
CA GLY A 357 22.57 -12.30 11.03
C GLY A 357 21.34 -13.11 11.45
N ASN A 358 20.69 -12.77 12.57
CA ASN A 358 19.42 -13.40 12.97
C ASN A 358 18.28 -12.87 12.10
N SER A 359 17.39 -13.75 11.63
CA SER A 359 16.32 -13.39 10.68
C SER A 359 14.96 -13.03 11.31
N VAL A 360 14.80 -13.27 12.62
CA VAL A 360 13.55 -12.98 13.35
C VAL A 360 13.75 -11.68 14.10
N VAL A 361 13.62 -10.56 13.39
CA VAL A 361 13.92 -9.22 13.93
C VAL A 361 12.79 -8.25 13.60
N SER A 362 12.63 -7.23 14.44
CA SER A 362 11.73 -6.11 14.17
C SER A 362 12.26 -5.29 13.00
N VAL A 363 11.36 -4.63 12.27
CA VAL A 363 11.73 -3.68 11.22
C VAL A 363 12.59 -2.55 11.78
N THR A 364 12.35 -2.12 13.02
CA THR A 364 13.13 -1.04 13.66
C THR A 364 14.60 -1.42 13.92
N ASP A 365 14.88 -2.71 14.10
CA ASP A 365 16.21 -3.27 14.37
C ASP A 365 16.96 -3.74 13.12
N VAL A 366 16.37 -3.61 11.93
CA VAL A 366 16.92 -4.22 10.71
C VAL A 366 18.24 -3.58 10.26
N ILE A 367 19.30 -4.36 10.12
CA ILE A 367 20.60 -3.86 9.60
C ILE A 367 20.83 -4.31 8.16
N ASN A 368 20.23 -5.43 7.76
CA ASN A 368 20.33 -5.96 6.41
C ASN A 368 19.03 -6.66 6.01
N MET A 369 18.78 -6.80 4.71
CA MET A 369 17.61 -7.52 4.21
C MET A 369 17.97 -8.29 2.95
N SER A 370 17.39 -9.48 2.81
CA SER A 370 17.29 -10.16 1.51
C SER A 370 15.87 -9.98 0.97
N ASN A 371 15.74 -9.84 -0.35
CA ASN A 371 14.44 -9.71 -0.98
C ASN A 371 14.28 -10.79 -2.07
N ASN A 372 13.41 -11.76 -1.78
CA ASN A 372 12.99 -12.82 -2.71
C ASN A 372 11.54 -12.63 -3.16
N SER A 373 10.89 -11.49 -2.90
CA SER A 373 9.57 -11.22 -3.47
C SER A 373 9.64 -11.19 -5.00
N LEU A 374 8.49 -11.38 -5.66
CA LEU A 374 8.39 -11.26 -7.10
C LEU A 374 8.46 -9.77 -7.46
N GLN A 375 9.52 -9.33 -8.12
CA GLN A 375 9.72 -7.91 -8.43
C GLN A 375 8.69 -7.43 -9.46
N THR A 376 8.48 -6.12 -9.57
CA THR A 376 7.59 -5.57 -10.61
C THR A 376 8.03 -6.04 -12.00
N ASN A 377 7.05 -6.40 -12.83
CA ASN A 377 7.26 -6.90 -14.19
C ASN A 377 8.12 -8.20 -14.30
N GLU A 378 8.42 -8.88 -13.18
CA GLU A 378 9.18 -10.13 -13.17
C GLU A 378 8.30 -11.35 -13.51
N ALA A 379 8.87 -12.28 -14.29
CA ALA A 379 8.42 -13.66 -14.37
C ALA A 379 9.49 -14.57 -13.77
N ARG A 380 9.14 -15.35 -12.74
CA ARG A 380 10.07 -16.26 -12.06
C ARG A 380 9.76 -17.70 -12.42
N VAL A 381 10.78 -18.43 -12.87
CA VAL A 381 10.67 -19.86 -13.20
C VAL A 381 11.10 -20.71 -12.01
N LYS A 382 10.24 -21.61 -11.54
CA LYS A 382 10.56 -22.65 -10.56
C LYS A 382 10.48 -24.02 -11.20
N THR A 383 11.55 -24.81 -11.06
CA THR A 383 11.59 -26.20 -11.55
C THR A 383 11.40 -27.17 -10.40
N PHE A 384 10.52 -28.14 -10.60
CA PHE A 384 10.26 -29.26 -9.72
C PHE A 384 10.74 -30.57 -10.36
N SER A 385 11.24 -31.46 -9.51
CA SER A 385 11.58 -32.82 -9.88
C SER A 385 10.79 -33.78 -8.99
N ALA A 386 9.91 -34.57 -9.59
CA ALA A 386 9.03 -35.49 -8.88
C ALA A 386 9.28 -36.93 -9.34
N PRO A 387 9.50 -37.89 -8.43
CA PRO A 387 9.62 -39.30 -8.80
C PRO A 387 8.27 -39.84 -9.28
N VAL A 388 8.27 -40.50 -10.44
CA VAL A 388 7.07 -41.07 -11.10
C VAL A 388 7.24 -42.56 -11.44
N ALA A 389 8.21 -43.25 -10.83
CA ALA A 389 8.60 -44.64 -11.14
C ALA A 389 7.49 -45.71 -11.07
N MET A 390 6.38 -45.43 -10.37
CA MET A 390 5.26 -46.39 -10.27
C MET A 390 3.99 -45.93 -10.99
N ALA A 391 4.05 -44.80 -11.68
CA ALA A 391 2.91 -44.30 -12.44
C ALA A 391 2.84 -44.99 -13.81
N GLU A 392 1.63 -45.35 -14.24
CA GLU A 392 1.44 -46.21 -15.42
C GLU A 392 1.48 -45.42 -16.73
N ASP A 393 0.37 -44.79 -17.12
CA ASP A 393 0.21 -44.17 -18.44
C ASP A 393 0.44 -42.65 -18.42
N SER A 394 0.03 -41.98 -17.34
CA SER A 394 0.12 -40.53 -17.20
C SER A 394 -0.01 -40.13 -15.74
N VAL A 395 0.52 -38.96 -15.40
CA VAL A 395 0.31 -38.32 -14.10
C VAL A 395 -0.47 -37.03 -14.25
N SER A 396 -1.36 -36.76 -13.31
CA SER A 396 -1.99 -35.46 -13.17
C SER A 396 -1.17 -34.60 -12.22
N VAL A 397 -0.91 -33.36 -12.60
CA VAL A 397 -0.21 -32.39 -11.77
C VAL A 397 -1.14 -31.25 -11.47
N THR A 398 -1.24 -30.87 -10.19
CA THR A 398 -1.90 -29.64 -9.76
C THR A 398 -0.88 -28.74 -9.10
N ALA A 399 -0.83 -27.49 -9.52
CA ALA A 399 0.01 -26.46 -8.92
C ALA A 399 -0.87 -25.29 -8.47
N ARG A 400 -0.56 -24.72 -7.30
CA ARG A 400 -1.24 -23.55 -6.76
C ARG A 400 -0.22 -22.54 -6.27
N LEU A 401 -0.42 -21.28 -6.63
CA LEU A 401 0.26 -20.15 -5.99
C LEU A 401 -0.61 -19.71 -4.81
N LEU A 402 -0.08 -19.80 -3.60
CA LEU A 402 -0.81 -19.55 -2.36
C LEU A 402 -0.22 -18.35 -1.63
N PHE A 403 -1.10 -17.52 -1.07
CA PHE A 403 -0.76 -16.35 -0.27
C PHE A 403 -1.31 -16.46 1.14
N ARG A 404 -0.53 -16.04 2.13
CA ARG A 404 -0.92 -15.91 3.54
C ARG A 404 -0.40 -14.58 4.10
N PRO A 405 -1.26 -13.76 4.74
CA PRO A 405 -0.89 -12.39 5.14
C PRO A 405 0.13 -12.34 6.28
N PHE A 406 0.15 -13.37 7.14
CA PHE A 406 1.11 -13.50 8.22
C PHE A 406 1.67 -14.92 8.30
N ALA A 407 2.99 -15.04 8.43
CA ALA A 407 3.61 -16.28 8.89
C ALA A 407 3.03 -16.65 10.27
N PRO A 408 2.58 -17.90 10.51
CA PRO A 408 1.94 -18.29 11.78
C PRO A 408 2.81 -18.03 13.00
N SER A 409 4.13 -18.12 12.85
CA SER A 409 5.10 -17.79 13.90
C SER A 409 4.99 -16.37 14.44
N LYS A 410 4.52 -15.41 13.63
CA LYS A 410 4.29 -14.01 14.03
C LYS A 410 3.06 -13.83 14.93
N LEU A 411 2.12 -14.77 14.89
CA LEU A 411 0.88 -14.72 15.69
C LEU A 411 0.94 -15.65 16.92
N ARG A 412 1.86 -16.61 16.95
CA ARG A 412 2.00 -17.51 18.12
C ARG A 412 2.49 -16.74 19.35
N GLY A 413 1.91 -17.08 20.49
CA GLY A 413 2.14 -16.37 21.74
C GLY A 413 0.99 -15.42 21.99
N ASP A 414 1.19 -14.14 21.67
CA ASP A 414 0.29 -13.06 22.08
C ASP A 414 -1.02 -13.00 21.28
N HIS A 415 -1.07 -13.64 20.11
CA HIS A 415 -2.24 -13.62 19.21
C HIS A 415 -2.65 -15.02 18.73
N GLN A 416 -2.49 -16.02 19.59
CA GLN A 416 -2.77 -17.42 19.22
C GLN A 416 -4.23 -17.63 18.78
N ASP A 417 -5.16 -16.83 19.28
CA ASP A 417 -6.57 -16.83 18.89
C ASP A 417 -6.77 -16.40 17.42
N LEU A 418 -5.96 -15.49 16.90
CA LEU A 418 -6.04 -15.00 15.52
C LEU A 418 -5.64 -16.07 14.48
N LEU A 419 -4.85 -17.06 14.88
CA LEU A 419 -4.46 -18.19 14.00
C LEU A 419 -5.66 -18.97 13.46
N LEU A 420 -6.80 -18.97 14.18
CA LEU A 420 -8.01 -19.65 13.75
C LEU A 420 -8.62 -19.04 12.49
N ASN A 421 -8.39 -17.75 12.27
CA ASN A 421 -8.94 -16.98 11.15
C ASN A 421 -7.89 -16.63 10.10
N LEU A 422 -6.63 -17.04 10.28
CA LEU A 422 -5.55 -16.79 9.32
C LEU A 422 -5.87 -17.47 7.97
N PRO A 423 -6.11 -16.71 6.90
CA PRO A 423 -6.50 -17.30 5.63
C PRO A 423 -5.28 -17.77 4.83
N VAL A 424 -5.47 -18.85 4.06
CA VAL A 424 -4.61 -19.20 2.93
C VAL A 424 -5.43 -19.02 1.67
N ILE A 425 -5.01 -18.08 0.82
CA ILE A 425 -5.76 -17.68 -0.37
C ILE A 425 -5.03 -18.21 -1.60
N THR A 426 -5.76 -18.89 -2.48
CA THR A 426 -5.23 -19.26 -3.79
C THR A 426 -5.23 -18.04 -4.70
N VAL A 427 -4.02 -17.61 -5.07
CA VAL A 427 -3.76 -16.54 -6.03
C VAL A 427 -4.07 -17.06 -7.42
N ASP A 428 -3.45 -18.16 -7.81
CA ASP A 428 -3.75 -18.81 -9.09
C ASP A 428 -3.47 -20.31 -9.00
N SER A 429 -4.02 -21.08 -9.94
CA SER A 429 -3.84 -22.53 -9.98
C SER A 429 -3.96 -23.08 -11.39
N LEU A 430 -3.20 -24.14 -11.67
CA LEU A 430 -3.32 -24.91 -12.90
C LEU A 430 -3.35 -26.40 -12.63
N SER A 431 -3.95 -27.13 -13.56
CA SER A 431 -3.91 -28.60 -13.60
C SER A 431 -3.58 -29.07 -15.00
N ILE A 432 -2.60 -29.97 -15.10
CA ILE A 432 -2.18 -30.59 -16.36
C ILE A 432 -2.09 -32.11 -16.22
N THR A 433 -2.16 -32.81 -17.35
CA THR A 433 -1.85 -34.23 -17.42
C THR A 433 -0.59 -34.41 -18.24
N VAL A 434 0.40 -35.12 -17.67
CA VAL A 434 1.67 -35.40 -18.32
C VAL A 434 1.72 -36.89 -18.66
N PRO A 435 1.86 -37.27 -19.94
CA PRO A 435 2.02 -38.66 -20.33
C PRO A 435 3.37 -39.20 -19.84
N ILE A 436 3.40 -40.45 -19.39
CA ILE A 436 4.63 -41.16 -19.05
C ILE A 436 5.05 -42.01 -20.27
N PRO A 437 6.29 -41.86 -20.78
CA PRO A 437 6.75 -42.55 -21.98
C PRO A 437 6.83 -44.07 -21.92
#